data_AF-A0A7X7LHR2-F1
#
_entry.id   AF-A0A7X7LHR2-F1
#
_cell.length_a   1.000
_cell.length_b   1.000
_cell.length_c   1.000
_cell.angle_alpha   90.00
_cell.angle_beta   90.00
_cell.angle_gamma   90.00
#
_symmetry.space_group_name_H-M   'P 1'
#
loop_
_entity.id
_entity.type
_entity.pdbx_description
1 polymer ?
#
loop_
_entity_poly.entity_id
_entity_poly.type
_entity_poly.pdbx_seq_one_letter_code
_entity_poly.pdbx_strand_id
1 'polypeptide(L)'
;METKRISEKEIEGMPVLATGYKMFKNDWTTKHGQYDYKDEKGDVLGSIHEVEGKLEECNWGLHFSKLPHNCFNFYESVQWNKFAKVEAYKECIDSEDGKKSVASIIKIIKTYTFDEFIDLIQKELQNSKGVNSSKGVNDSKGVNDSDGVNDSDGVNNSDGVNDSYGVNDSKGVNDSFFCKNISGASKCIFCCNLEGIKLRLFNK
;
A
#
# COMPACT_ATOMS: atom_id res chain seq x y z
N MET A 1 -18.16 -8.88 20.66
CA MET A 1 -17.18 -9.48 19.74
C MET A 1 -15.87 -8.76 20.01
N GLU A 2 -14.76 -9.49 20.14
CA GLU A 2 -13.49 -8.93 20.62
C GLU A 2 -12.34 -9.35 19.70
N THR A 3 -11.35 -8.47 19.57
CA THR A 3 -10.07 -8.81 18.92
C THR A 3 -9.08 -9.13 20.03
N LYS A 4 -8.44 -10.29 19.98
CA LYS A 4 -7.47 -10.73 20.99
C LYS A 4 -6.16 -11.16 20.33
N ARG A 5 -5.07 -11.10 21.10
CA ARG A 5 -3.77 -11.62 20.70
C ARG A 5 -3.71 -13.11 21.02
N ILE A 6 -3.25 -13.92 20.07
CA ILE A 6 -3.16 -15.37 20.19
C ILE A 6 -1.71 -15.83 20.04
N SER A 7 -1.43 -17.08 20.41
CA SER A 7 -0.10 -17.69 20.35
C SER A 7 0.15 -18.42 19.04
N GLU A 8 1.42 -18.63 18.68
CA GLU A 8 1.79 -19.32 17.44
C GLU A 8 1.31 -20.77 17.39
N LYS A 9 1.10 -21.40 18.55
CA LYS A 9 0.51 -22.75 18.68
C LYS A 9 -0.93 -22.81 18.17
N GLU A 10 -1.68 -21.71 18.24
CA GLU A 10 -3.09 -21.67 17.83
C GLU A 10 -3.26 -21.63 16.32
N ILE A 11 -2.22 -21.26 15.57
CA ILE A 11 -2.20 -21.30 14.10
C ILE A 11 -1.33 -22.44 13.56
N GLU A 12 -0.78 -23.28 14.43
CA GLU A 12 0.10 -24.38 14.04
C GLU A 12 -0.66 -25.38 13.15
N GLY A 13 -0.14 -25.63 11.95
CA GLY A 13 -0.78 -26.51 10.96
C GLY A 13 -1.91 -25.86 10.15
N MET A 14 -2.25 -24.58 10.38
CA MET A 14 -3.20 -23.85 9.53
C MET A 14 -2.52 -23.39 8.22
N PRO A 15 -3.19 -23.54 7.07
CA PRO A 15 -2.68 -22.98 5.82
C PRO A 15 -2.81 -21.45 5.82
N VAL A 16 -1.82 -20.79 5.22
CA VAL A 16 -1.92 -19.36 4.88
C VAL A 16 -2.92 -19.20 3.74
N LEU A 17 -4.03 -18.50 4.00
CA LEU A 17 -5.09 -18.30 3.02
C LEU A 17 -4.79 -17.14 2.06
N ALA A 18 -4.16 -16.10 2.58
CA ALA A 18 -3.77 -14.94 1.79
C ALA A 18 -2.60 -14.21 2.46
N THR A 19 -1.89 -13.44 1.66
CA THR A 19 -0.87 -12.50 2.14
C THR A 19 -1.20 -11.12 1.61
N GLY A 20 -0.96 -10.09 2.40
CA GLY A 20 -1.15 -8.73 1.96
C GLY A 20 -0.52 -7.73 2.91
N TYR A 21 -1.06 -6.52 2.89
CA TYR A 21 -0.50 -5.34 3.52
C TYR A 21 -1.56 -4.65 4.35
N LYS A 22 -1.14 -4.14 5.51
CA LYS A 22 -2.00 -3.43 6.44
C LYS A 22 -1.31 -2.16 6.90
N MET A 23 -2.08 -1.07 6.88
CA MET A 23 -1.69 0.20 7.45
C MET A 23 -2.32 0.39 8.83
N PHE A 24 -1.60 1.10 9.69
CA PHE A 24 -2.01 1.49 11.02
C PHE A 24 -1.70 2.97 11.24
N LYS A 25 -2.32 3.55 12.26
CA LYS A 25 -1.90 4.86 12.78
C LYS A 25 -0.48 4.78 13.34
N ASN A 26 0.10 5.94 13.65
CA ASN A 26 1.46 6.05 14.18
C ASN A 26 1.67 5.25 15.49
N ASP A 27 0.61 4.95 16.22
CA ASP A 27 0.60 4.22 17.48
C ASP A 27 0.27 2.71 17.33
N TRP A 28 0.25 2.18 16.10
CA TRP A 28 -0.15 0.81 15.75
C TRP A 28 -1.63 0.47 15.97
N THR A 29 -2.47 1.46 16.25
CA THR A 29 -3.92 1.25 16.35
C THR A 29 -4.61 1.27 14.97
N THR A 30 -5.82 0.73 14.92
CA THR A 30 -6.68 0.84 13.72
C THR A 30 -7.11 2.29 13.46
N LYS A 31 -7.62 2.57 12.25
CA LYS A 31 -8.21 3.88 11.90
C LYS A 31 -9.18 4.42 12.96
N HIS A 32 -9.98 3.55 13.59
CA HIS A 32 -10.95 3.91 14.62
C HIS A 32 -10.40 3.78 16.06
N GLY A 33 -9.14 3.40 16.25
CA GLY A 33 -8.50 3.29 17.57
C GLY A 33 -9.05 2.16 18.45
N GLN A 34 -9.78 1.21 17.88
CA GLN A 34 -10.54 0.20 18.64
C GLN A 34 -9.66 -0.94 19.18
N TYR A 35 -8.47 -1.14 18.61
CA TYR A 35 -7.57 -2.21 18.99
C TYR A 35 -6.12 -1.81 18.73
N ASP A 36 -5.24 -2.14 19.67
CA ASP A 36 -3.80 -1.92 19.59
C ASP A 36 -3.08 -3.23 19.29
N TYR A 37 -2.23 -3.20 18.27
CA TYR A 37 -1.52 -4.39 17.81
C TYR A 37 -0.17 -4.56 18.51
N LYS A 38 0.34 -3.53 19.17
CA LYS A 38 1.64 -3.59 19.86
C LYS A 38 1.53 -4.30 21.20
N ASP A 39 2.60 -4.96 21.61
CA ASP A 39 2.72 -5.46 22.99
C ASP A 39 3.10 -4.34 23.97
N GLU A 40 3.29 -4.70 25.24
CA GLU A 40 3.72 -3.80 26.31
C GLU A 40 5.06 -3.11 26.02
N LYS A 41 5.89 -3.65 25.11
CA LYS A 41 7.17 -3.07 24.70
C LYS A 41 7.06 -2.20 23.46
N GLY A 42 5.90 -2.20 22.79
CA GLY A 42 5.67 -1.49 21.54
C GLY A 42 5.98 -2.31 20.28
N ASP A 43 6.26 -3.61 20.42
CA ASP A 43 6.59 -4.50 19.31
C ASP A 43 5.34 -5.16 18.71
N VAL A 44 5.30 -5.21 17.38
CA VAL A 44 4.23 -5.86 16.60
C VAL A 44 4.74 -7.00 15.72
N LEU A 45 6.06 -7.14 15.55
CA LEU A 45 6.59 -8.13 14.63
C LEU A 45 6.37 -9.54 15.21
N GLY A 46 5.79 -10.43 14.40
CA GLY A 46 5.44 -11.78 14.82
C GLY A 46 4.16 -11.88 15.67
N SER A 47 3.47 -10.77 15.92
CA SER A 47 2.20 -10.79 16.65
C SER A 47 1.10 -11.44 15.82
N ILE A 48 0.22 -12.19 16.49
CA ILE A 48 -0.90 -12.89 15.87
C ILE A 48 -2.18 -12.44 16.56
N HIS A 49 -3.18 -12.06 15.77
CA HIS A 49 -4.42 -11.48 16.26
C HIS A 49 -5.60 -12.24 15.67
N GLU A 50 -6.56 -12.59 16.53
CA GLU A 50 -7.81 -13.25 16.15
C GLU A 50 -9.00 -12.34 16.48
N VAL A 51 -9.97 -12.32 15.57
CA VAL A 51 -11.31 -11.78 15.80
C VAL A 51 -12.28 -12.93 16.00
N GLU A 52 -13.01 -12.90 17.11
CA GLU A 52 -14.08 -13.84 17.38
C GLU A 52 -15.40 -13.42 16.70
N GLY A 53 -16.11 -14.40 16.13
CA GLY A 53 -17.40 -14.19 15.46
C GLY A 53 -17.35 -14.49 13.97
N LYS A 54 -18.53 -14.49 13.33
CA LYS A 54 -18.65 -14.63 11.88
C LYS A 54 -18.14 -13.37 11.21
N LEU A 55 -17.32 -13.51 10.16
CA LEU A 55 -16.86 -12.37 9.39
C LEU A 55 -18.03 -11.68 8.70
N GLU A 56 -18.11 -10.37 8.86
CA GLU A 56 -19.02 -9.50 8.12
C GLU A 56 -18.20 -8.48 7.35
N GLU A 57 -18.31 -8.51 6.02
CA GLU A 57 -17.60 -7.58 5.15
C GLU A 57 -17.86 -6.13 5.60
N CYS A 58 -16.78 -5.36 5.80
CA CYS A 58 -16.80 -3.96 6.24
C CYS A 58 -17.24 -3.69 7.69
N ASN A 59 -17.89 -4.64 8.37
CA ASN A 59 -18.39 -4.44 9.74
C ASN A 59 -17.50 -5.10 10.80
N TRP A 60 -17.01 -6.32 10.52
CA TRP A 60 -16.34 -7.12 11.54
C TRP A 60 -15.25 -8.03 10.97
N GLY A 61 -14.01 -7.77 11.40
CA GLY A 61 -12.84 -8.60 11.08
C GLY A 61 -11.56 -7.79 10.82
N LEU A 62 -10.47 -8.52 10.58
CA LEU A 62 -9.14 -7.95 10.42
C LEU A 62 -8.90 -7.59 8.95
N HIS A 63 -9.08 -6.30 8.64
CA HIS A 63 -8.98 -5.79 7.28
C HIS A 63 -7.52 -5.59 6.84
N PHE A 64 -7.19 -6.00 5.61
CA PHE A 64 -5.92 -5.77 4.94
C PHE A 64 -6.14 -5.67 3.42
N SER A 65 -5.12 -5.31 2.64
CA SER A 65 -5.19 -5.28 1.18
C SER A 65 -4.12 -6.19 0.58
N LYS A 66 -4.47 -7.02 -0.40
CA LYS A 66 -3.49 -7.89 -1.07
C LYS A 66 -2.41 -7.10 -1.81
N LEU A 67 -2.78 -5.95 -2.37
CA LEU A 67 -1.87 -5.01 -3.02
C LEU A 67 -1.55 -3.84 -2.08
N PRO A 68 -0.29 -3.38 -2.01
CA PRO A 68 0.12 -2.37 -1.04
C PRO A 68 -0.45 -0.98 -1.35
N HIS A 69 -0.60 -0.61 -2.64
CA HIS A 69 -1.21 0.67 -3.02
C HIS A 69 -2.68 0.78 -2.62
N ASN A 70 -3.39 -0.35 -2.53
CA ASN A 70 -4.79 -0.36 -2.13
C ASN A 70 -5.00 0.06 -0.66
N CYS A 71 -3.97 -0.03 0.20
CA CYS A 71 -4.06 0.42 1.58
C CYS A 71 -4.35 1.94 1.68
N PHE A 72 -3.87 2.73 0.71
CA PHE A 72 -4.07 4.18 0.66
C PHE A 72 -5.50 4.59 0.26
N ASN A 73 -6.36 3.65 -0.16
CA ASN A 73 -7.80 3.93 -0.30
C ASN A 73 -8.49 4.10 1.06
N PHE A 74 -7.89 3.58 2.15
CA PHE A 74 -8.51 3.52 3.47
C PHE A 74 -7.81 4.41 4.50
N TYR A 75 -6.51 4.65 4.32
CA TYR A 75 -5.70 5.52 5.14
C TYR A 75 -5.15 6.67 4.32
N GLU A 76 -5.09 7.86 4.94
CA GLU A 76 -4.38 8.98 4.35
C GLU A 76 -2.91 8.61 4.10
N SER A 77 -2.37 9.06 2.98
CA SER A 77 -0.98 8.81 2.65
C SER A 77 -0.07 9.76 3.43
N VAL A 78 0.26 9.38 4.66
CA VAL A 78 1.10 10.17 5.55
C VAL A 78 2.27 9.33 6.06
N GLN A 79 3.44 9.94 6.09
CA GLN A 79 4.71 9.29 6.43
C GLN A 79 4.77 8.71 7.86
N TRP A 80 3.91 9.21 8.77
CA TRP A 80 3.84 8.74 10.14
C TRP A 80 2.90 7.54 10.34
N ASN A 81 2.23 7.07 9.29
CA ASN A 81 1.52 5.79 9.38
C ASN A 81 2.52 4.63 9.52
N LYS A 82 2.04 3.52 10.06
CA LYS A 82 2.82 2.28 10.15
C LYS A 82 2.34 1.29 9.10
N PHE A 83 3.29 0.54 8.54
CA PHE A 83 3.07 -0.36 7.43
C PHE A 83 3.55 -1.76 7.79
N ALA A 84 2.73 -2.77 7.52
CA ALA A 84 3.12 -4.15 7.73
C ALA A 84 2.65 -5.08 6.63
N LYS A 85 3.41 -6.15 6.40
CA LYS A 85 2.97 -7.33 5.67
C LYS A 85 2.31 -8.29 6.64
N VAL A 86 1.17 -8.84 6.24
CA VAL A 86 0.37 -9.75 7.05
C VAL A 86 0.05 -11.03 6.30
N GLU A 87 -0.04 -12.12 7.05
CA GLU A 87 -0.58 -13.40 6.59
C GLU A 87 -1.94 -13.62 7.23
N ALA A 88 -2.91 -14.04 6.43
CA ALA A 88 -4.28 -14.33 6.86
C ALA A 88 -4.51 -15.83 7.00
N TYR A 89 -5.21 -16.21 8.07
CA TYR A 89 -5.51 -17.60 8.44
C TYR A 89 -7.01 -17.79 8.76
N LYS A 90 -7.43 -19.05 8.83
CA LYS A 90 -8.77 -19.53 9.22
C LYS A 90 -9.91 -19.18 8.25
N GLU A 91 -10.26 -17.91 8.14
CA GLU A 91 -11.23 -17.42 7.14
C GLU A 91 -10.70 -16.13 6.54
N CYS A 92 -10.88 -15.97 5.22
CA CYS A 92 -10.51 -14.77 4.49
C CYS A 92 -11.55 -14.52 3.40
N ILE A 93 -12.14 -13.33 3.40
CA ILE A 93 -13.17 -12.90 2.44
C ILE A 93 -12.64 -11.64 1.74
N ASP A 94 -12.65 -11.64 0.42
CA ASP A 94 -12.33 -10.45 -0.37
C ASP A 94 -13.57 -9.58 -0.54
N SER A 95 -13.40 -8.26 -0.53
CA SER A 95 -14.50 -7.35 -0.87
C SER A 95 -14.88 -7.43 -2.33
N GLU A 96 -16.12 -7.04 -2.64
CA GLU A 96 -16.62 -7.00 -4.04
C GLU A 96 -15.73 -6.16 -4.96
N ASP A 97 -15.13 -5.07 -4.44
CA ASP A 97 -14.23 -4.20 -5.20
C ASP A 97 -12.79 -4.74 -5.32
N GLY A 98 -12.46 -5.84 -4.63
CA GLY A 98 -11.13 -6.46 -4.58
C GLY A 98 -10.03 -5.62 -3.92
N LYS A 99 -10.36 -4.46 -3.33
CA LYS A 99 -9.38 -3.53 -2.76
C LYS A 99 -9.02 -3.88 -1.33
N LYS A 100 -9.88 -4.60 -0.62
CA LYS A 100 -9.67 -5.06 0.75
C LYS A 100 -10.05 -6.53 0.88
N SER A 101 -9.48 -7.14 1.90
CA SER A 101 -9.80 -8.48 2.35
C SER A 101 -9.98 -8.41 3.86
N VAL A 102 -10.90 -9.20 4.38
CA VAL A 102 -11.15 -9.35 5.81
C VAL A 102 -10.82 -10.77 6.22
N ALA A 103 -10.02 -10.92 7.29
CA ALA A 103 -9.65 -12.23 7.82
C ALA A 103 -10.04 -12.38 9.30
N SER A 104 -10.22 -13.62 9.73
CA SER A 104 -10.43 -13.93 11.15
C SER A 104 -9.13 -13.84 11.94
N ILE A 105 -8.02 -14.27 11.35
CA ILE A 105 -6.72 -14.26 11.99
C ILE A 105 -5.70 -13.60 11.06
N ILE A 106 -4.91 -12.67 11.61
CA ILE A 106 -3.72 -12.15 10.91
C ILE A 106 -2.46 -12.28 11.75
N LYS A 107 -1.35 -12.60 11.09
CA LYS A 107 0.01 -12.55 11.65
C LYS A 107 0.79 -11.43 10.99
N ILE A 108 1.43 -10.56 11.78
CA ILE A 108 2.34 -9.54 11.27
C ILE A 108 3.71 -10.17 11.02
N ILE A 109 4.11 -10.30 9.76
CA ILE A 109 5.35 -11.00 9.38
C ILE A 109 6.51 -10.06 9.03
N LYS A 110 6.20 -8.80 8.68
CA LYS A 110 7.21 -7.79 8.37
C LYS A 110 6.64 -6.40 8.59
N THR A 111 7.47 -5.48 9.06
CA THR A 111 7.17 -4.05 9.10
C THR A 111 7.98 -3.31 8.04
N TYR A 112 7.48 -2.16 7.60
CA TYR A 112 8.15 -1.30 6.65
C TYR A 112 8.15 0.14 7.15
N THR A 113 9.24 0.84 6.87
CA THR A 113 9.26 2.31 6.83
C THR A 113 8.40 2.82 5.67
N PHE A 114 8.06 4.12 5.67
CA PHE A 114 7.33 4.74 4.56
C PHE A 114 8.04 4.52 3.22
N ASP A 115 9.34 4.83 3.17
CA ASP A 115 10.13 4.70 1.93
C ASP A 115 10.20 3.25 1.43
N GLU A 116 10.39 2.27 2.32
CA GLU A 116 10.38 0.86 1.94
C GLU A 116 9.00 0.40 1.43
N PHE A 117 7.91 0.91 2.00
CA PHE A 117 6.56 0.58 1.57
C PHE A 117 6.22 1.19 0.21
N ILE A 118 6.71 2.40 -0.04
CA ILE A 118 6.66 3.05 -1.35
C ILE A 118 7.46 2.28 -2.40
N ASP A 119 8.70 1.88 -2.07
CA ASP A 119 9.55 1.11 -2.99
C ASP A 119 8.92 -0.25 -3.33
N LEU A 120 8.23 -0.86 -2.36
CA LEU A 120 7.44 -2.06 -2.57
C LEU A 120 6.29 -1.81 -3.55
N ILE A 121 5.53 -0.72 -3.39
CA ILE A 121 4.43 -0.37 -4.30
C ILE A 121 4.93 -0.21 -5.73
N GLN A 122 6.03 0.52 -5.91
CA GLN A 122 6.60 0.72 -7.24
C GLN A 122 6.99 -0.61 -7.89
N LYS A 123 7.63 -1.51 -7.15
CA LYS A 123 7.98 -2.85 -7.66
C LYS A 123 6.75 -3.66 -8.06
N GLU A 124 5.70 -3.64 -7.25
CA GLU A 124 4.44 -4.33 -7.58
C GLU A 124 3.78 -3.74 -8.84
N LEU A 125 3.81 -2.43 -9.00
CA LEU A 125 3.24 -1.74 -10.16
C LEU A 125 4.07 -1.98 -11.44
N GLN A 126 5.39 -2.02 -11.33
CA GLN A 126 6.31 -2.34 -12.43
C GLN A 126 6.21 -3.81 -12.88
N ASN A 127 5.87 -4.73 -11.97
CA ASN A 127 5.66 -6.14 -12.30
C ASN A 127 4.30 -6.42 -12.96
N SER A 128 3.37 -5.45 -12.94
CA SER A 128 2.17 -5.50 -13.76
C SER A 128 2.56 -5.44 -15.24
N LYS A 129 1.83 -6.13 -16.12
CA LYS A 129 2.18 -6.29 -17.55
C LYS A 129 2.29 -4.92 -18.25
N GLY A 130 3.49 -4.35 -18.26
CA GLY A 130 3.73 -3.03 -18.81
C GLY A 130 4.09 -3.01 -20.29
N VAL A 131 3.82 -1.88 -20.92
CA VAL A 131 4.29 -1.57 -22.28
C VAL A 131 5.77 -1.17 -22.19
N ASN A 132 6.61 -1.75 -23.05
CA ASN A 132 8.05 -1.47 -23.10
C ASN A 132 8.37 -0.67 -24.36
N SER A 133 9.02 0.49 -24.21
CA SER A 133 9.57 1.31 -25.29
C SER A 133 8.55 1.74 -26.35
N SER A 134 7.86 2.85 -26.09
CA SER A 134 6.82 3.39 -26.98
C SER A 134 6.84 4.92 -27.02
N LYS A 135 6.40 5.50 -28.14
CA LYS A 135 6.16 6.93 -28.23
C LYS A 135 4.70 7.21 -27.91
N GLY A 136 4.42 7.73 -26.72
CA GLY A 136 3.05 8.01 -26.29
C GLY A 136 2.29 6.74 -25.87
N VAL A 137 1.82 6.70 -24.63
CA VAL A 137 0.99 5.61 -24.09
C VAL A 137 -0.23 6.23 -23.41
N ASN A 138 -1.40 5.66 -23.64
CA ASN A 138 -2.63 6.01 -22.94
C ASN A 138 -3.20 4.77 -22.22
N ASP A 139 -3.55 4.90 -20.94
CA ASP A 139 -4.22 3.89 -20.13
C ASP A 139 -3.49 2.53 -20.10
N SER A 140 -2.46 2.41 -19.26
CA SER A 140 -1.66 1.18 -19.16
C SER A 140 -1.28 0.80 -17.74
N LYS A 141 -1.16 -0.50 -17.47
CA LYS A 141 -0.70 -1.02 -16.17
C LYS A 141 0.80 -1.24 -16.20
N GLY A 142 1.58 -0.18 -15.94
CA GLY A 142 3.04 -0.22 -16.07
C GLY A 142 3.50 0.32 -17.43
N VAL A 143 4.41 1.29 -17.44
CA VAL A 143 5.08 1.79 -18.64
C VAL A 143 6.56 1.99 -18.34
N ASN A 144 7.42 1.46 -19.20
CA ASN A 144 8.86 1.68 -19.10
C ASN A 144 9.40 2.31 -20.39
N ASP A 145 10.17 3.39 -20.24
CA ASP A 145 10.83 4.13 -21.32
C ASP A 145 9.84 4.66 -22.38
N SER A 146 9.30 5.86 -22.20
CA SER A 146 8.36 6.48 -23.17
C SER A 146 8.42 8.01 -23.21
N ASP A 147 8.13 8.60 -24.38
CA ASP A 147 8.16 10.08 -24.60
C ASP A 147 6.86 10.80 -24.16
N GLY A 148 5.85 10.04 -23.76
CA GLY A 148 4.58 10.57 -23.29
C GLY A 148 3.73 9.47 -22.66
N VAL A 149 3.17 9.72 -21.49
CA VAL A 149 2.29 8.76 -20.79
C VAL A 149 1.10 9.50 -20.21
N ASN A 150 -0.11 9.02 -20.48
CA ASN A 150 -1.35 9.48 -19.87
C ASN A 150 -2.04 8.29 -19.21
N ASP A 151 -2.42 8.42 -17.95
CA ASP A 151 -3.17 7.40 -17.19
C ASP A 151 -2.43 6.07 -17.04
N SER A 152 -1.65 5.92 -15.96
CA SER A 152 -0.98 4.65 -15.65
C SER A 152 -0.84 4.37 -14.16
N ASP A 153 -0.91 3.09 -13.80
CA ASP A 153 -0.64 2.67 -12.43
C ASP A 153 0.85 2.86 -12.07
N GLY A 154 1.78 2.62 -13.01
CA GLY A 154 3.23 2.70 -12.75
C GLY A 154 4.03 3.15 -13.96
N VAL A 155 4.93 4.12 -13.81
CA VAL A 155 5.76 4.66 -14.90
C VAL A 155 7.22 4.76 -14.47
N ASN A 156 8.15 4.27 -15.30
CA ASN A 156 9.59 4.35 -15.07
C ASN A 156 10.32 4.90 -16.30
N ASN A 157 11.26 5.82 -16.08
CA ASN A 157 12.13 6.38 -17.13
C ASN A 157 11.38 7.02 -18.32
N SER A 158 10.33 7.81 -18.07
CA SER A 158 9.55 8.45 -19.13
C SER A 158 9.70 9.96 -19.15
N ASP A 159 9.55 10.55 -20.33
CA ASP A 159 9.43 12.00 -20.51
C ASP A 159 7.94 12.34 -20.70
N GLY A 160 7.42 13.35 -20.01
CA GLY A 160 6.02 13.80 -20.12
C GLY A 160 5.00 12.80 -19.57
N VAL A 161 4.77 12.80 -18.26
CA VAL A 161 3.80 11.90 -17.60
C VAL A 161 2.63 12.70 -17.05
N ASN A 162 1.41 12.28 -17.34
CA ASN A 162 0.17 12.87 -16.83
C ASN A 162 -0.72 11.80 -16.18
N ASP A 163 -1.34 12.14 -15.06
CA ASP A 163 -2.32 11.29 -14.37
C ASP A 163 -1.79 9.88 -14.08
N SER A 164 -0.87 9.71 -13.14
CA SER A 164 -0.29 8.38 -12.84
C SER A 164 -0.15 8.11 -11.34
N TYR A 165 -0.33 6.86 -10.92
CA TYR A 165 -0.31 6.49 -9.50
C TYR A 165 1.11 6.42 -8.91
N GLY A 166 2.08 5.89 -9.66
CA GLY A 166 3.49 5.85 -9.24
C GLY A 166 4.46 6.14 -10.38
N VAL A 167 5.28 7.18 -10.24
CA VAL A 167 6.23 7.63 -11.26
C VAL A 167 7.65 7.67 -10.70
N ASN A 168 8.60 7.02 -11.37
CA ASN A 168 10.01 6.99 -10.99
C ASN A 168 10.92 7.40 -12.15
N ASP A 169 12.02 8.09 -11.83
CA ASP A 169 13.11 8.46 -12.77
C ASP A 169 12.62 9.12 -14.08
N SER A 170 11.52 9.89 -14.01
CA SER A 170 10.85 10.51 -15.16
C SER A 170 11.02 12.03 -15.21
N LYS A 171 10.81 12.65 -16.37
CA LYS A 171 10.89 14.12 -16.55
C LYS A 171 9.52 14.71 -16.88
N GLY A 172 9.16 15.82 -16.23
CA GLY A 172 7.94 16.56 -16.55
C GLY A 172 6.67 15.76 -16.23
N VAL A 173 6.34 15.68 -14.94
CA VAL A 173 5.20 14.94 -14.41
C VAL A 173 4.10 15.90 -13.98
N ASN A 174 2.85 15.61 -14.35
CA ASN A 174 1.67 16.36 -13.97
C ASN A 174 0.62 15.42 -13.34
N ASP A 175 -0.08 15.92 -12.32
CA ASP A 175 -1.29 15.30 -11.74
C ASP A 175 -1.10 13.84 -11.32
N SER A 176 0.07 13.53 -10.75
CA SER A 176 0.42 12.16 -10.35
C SER A 176 0.41 12.00 -8.83
N PHE A 177 -0.01 10.82 -8.36
CA PHE A 177 -0.18 10.57 -6.94
C PHE A 177 1.17 10.47 -6.21
N PHE A 178 2.10 9.69 -6.75
CA PHE A 178 3.43 9.50 -6.17
C PHE A 178 4.55 9.65 -7.22
N CYS A 179 5.59 10.41 -6.89
CA CYS A 179 6.72 10.75 -7.75
C CYS A 179 8.06 10.63 -7.02
N LYS A 180 9.04 9.95 -7.62
CA LYS A 180 10.40 9.79 -7.09
C LYS A 180 11.44 10.08 -8.16
N ASN A 181 12.53 10.74 -7.78
CA ASN A 181 13.67 11.02 -8.66
C ASN A 181 13.28 11.75 -9.96
N ILE A 182 12.32 12.67 -9.90
CA ILE A 182 11.86 13.41 -11.08
C ILE A 182 12.43 14.82 -11.14
N SER A 183 12.63 15.32 -12.35
CA SER A 183 13.21 16.65 -12.60
C SER A 183 12.18 17.78 -12.75
N GLY A 184 10.88 17.45 -12.85
CA GLY A 184 9.79 18.41 -13.01
C GLY A 184 8.46 17.82 -12.57
N ALA A 185 7.73 18.48 -11.67
CA ALA A 185 6.48 18.02 -11.09
C ALA A 185 5.49 19.19 -10.98
N SER A 186 4.24 18.94 -11.36
CA SER A 186 3.11 19.87 -11.25
C SER A 186 1.90 19.11 -10.73
N LYS A 187 1.15 19.68 -9.77
CA LYS A 187 -0.06 19.06 -9.21
C LYS A 187 0.13 17.61 -8.70
N CYS A 188 1.37 17.24 -8.36
CA CYS A 188 1.67 15.92 -7.83
C CYS A 188 1.52 15.92 -6.31
N ILE A 189 0.99 14.84 -5.74
CA ILE A 189 0.65 14.80 -4.30
C ILE A 189 1.88 14.44 -3.46
N PHE A 190 2.55 13.32 -3.78
CA PHE A 190 3.75 12.87 -3.07
C PHE A 190 4.97 12.94 -3.97
N CYS A 191 5.98 13.70 -3.55
CA CYS A 191 7.20 13.90 -4.31
C CYS A 191 8.44 13.70 -3.42
N CYS A 192 9.32 12.78 -3.78
CA CYS A 192 10.58 12.54 -3.08
C CYS A 192 11.77 12.58 -4.04
N ASN A 193 12.94 12.98 -3.52
CA ASN A 193 14.19 13.13 -4.26
C ASN A 193 14.06 13.94 -5.57
N LEU A 194 13.42 15.12 -5.48
CA LEU A 194 13.21 16.01 -6.62
C LEU A 194 14.48 16.81 -6.95
N GLU A 195 14.96 16.75 -8.18
CA GLU A 195 16.02 17.62 -8.67
C GLU A 195 15.43 18.84 -9.40
N GLY A 196 15.73 20.05 -8.94
CA GLY A 196 15.43 21.29 -9.68
C GLY A 196 14.00 21.87 -9.58
N ILE A 197 13.11 21.31 -8.75
CA ILE A 197 11.72 21.77 -8.64
C ILE A 197 11.55 22.86 -7.56
N LYS A 198 10.97 24.00 -7.96
CA LYS A 198 10.78 25.20 -7.11
C LYS A 198 9.42 25.32 -6.40
N LEU A 199 8.40 24.53 -6.74
CA LEU A 199 7.11 24.54 -6.06
C LEU A 199 6.72 23.14 -5.57
N ARG A 200 6.57 23.01 -4.24
CA ARG A 200 5.95 21.86 -3.58
C ARG A 200 4.62 22.34 -3.01
N LEU A 201 3.52 22.00 -3.66
CA LEU A 201 2.18 22.35 -3.19
C LEU A 201 1.66 21.22 -2.31
N PHE A 202 2.06 21.23 -1.04
CA PHE A 202 1.19 20.67 0.00
C PHE A 202 0.16 21.75 0.31
N ASN A 203 -1.09 21.52 -0.04
CA ASN A 203 -2.18 22.37 0.43
C ASN A 203 -3.35 21.48 0.86
N LYS A 204 -3.43 21.30 2.19
CA LYS A 204 -4.51 20.72 2.99
C LYS A 204 -5.00 19.32 2.62
#